data_AF-A0AAU4FZ40-F1
#
_entry.id   AF-A0AAU4FZ40-F1
#
_cell.length_a   1.000
_cell.length_b   1.000
_cell.length_c   1.000
_cell.angle_alpha   90.00
_cell.angle_beta   90.00
_cell.angle_gamma   90.00
#
_symmetry.space_group_name_H-M   'P 1'
#
loop_
_entity.id
_entity.type
_entity.pdbx_description
1 polymer ?
#
loop_
_entity_poly.entity_id
_entity_poly.type
_entity_poly.pdbx_seq_one_letter_code
_entity_poly.pdbx_strand_id
1 'polypeptide(L)'
;MTTQRFDTGELGREIEDILVRSAGLAPSVFAASEGTLLELGLDSLAAMELQAVVQDRYGVQIPDGALEMSVRELADFVGERAGEVA
;
A
#
# COMPACT_ATOMS: atom_id res chain seq x y z
N MET A 1 -4.76 -14.63 -22.16
CA MET A 1 -3.75 -14.05 -21.25
C MET A 1 -4.21 -12.63 -20.95
N THR A 2 -4.85 -12.40 -19.79
CA THR A 2 -5.37 -11.08 -19.42
C THR A 2 -4.20 -10.23 -18.96
N THR A 3 -3.84 -9.23 -19.76
CA THR A 3 -2.88 -8.19 -19.40
C THR A 3 -3.51 -7.36 -18.29
N GLN A 4 -3.17 -7.65 -17.03
CA GLN A 4 -3.59 -6.84 -15.89
C GLN A 4 -2.81 -5.52 -15.96
N ARG A 5 -3.42 -4.49 -16.56
CA ARG A 5 -2.96 -3.12 -16.32
C ARG A 5 -3.39 -2.79 -14.91
N PHE A 6 -2.45 -2.75 -13.99
CA PHE A 6 -2.72 -2.23 -12.66
C PHE A 6 -2.81 -0.71 -12.79
N ASP A 7 -4.02 -0.16 -12.79
CA ASP A 7 -4.21 1.28 -12.69
C ASP A 7 -3.75 1.73 -11.29
N THR A 8 -2.79 2.67 -11.21
CA THR A 8 -2.23 3.15 -9.92
C THR A 8 -3.33 3.63 -8.95
N GLY A 9 -4.44 4.16 -9.46
CA GLY A 9 -5.60 4.56 -8.66
C GLY A 9 -6.37 3.38 -8.05
N GLU A 10 -6.40 2.22 -8.72
CA GLU A 10 -7.02 0.99 -8.19
C GLU A 10 -6.11 0.33 -7.14
N LEU A 11 -4.79 0.31 -7.40
CA LEU A 11 -3.78 -0.11 -6.43
C LEU A 11 -3.78 0.74 -5.16
N GLY A 12 -3.93 2.06 -5.29
CA GLY A 12 -4.10 2.96 -4.15
C GLY A 12 -5.24 2.52 -3.25
N ARG A 13 -6.42 2.30 -3.84
CA ARG A 13 -7.59 1.80 -3.09
C ARG A 13 -7.42 0.42 -2.50
N GLU A 14 -6.77 -0.50 -3.20
CA GLU A 14 -6.50 -1.84 -2.65
C GLU A 14 -5.55 -1.76 -1.46
N ILE A 15 -4.49 -0.95 -1.55
CA ILE A 15 -3.58 -0.71 -0.42
C ILE A 15 -4.32 -0.04 0.73
N GLU A 16 -5.19 0.94 0.47
CA GLU A 16 -6.06 1.52 1.49
C GLU A 16 -6.95 0.46 2.14
N ASP A 17 -7.61 -0.44 1.38
CA ASP A 17 -8.45 -1.50 1.95
C ASP A 17 -7.63 -2.48 2.81
N ILE A 18 -6.41 -2.82 2.36
CA ILE A 18 -5.48 -3.64 3.15
C ILE A 18 -5.12 -2.93 4.45
N LEU A 19 -4.78 -1.64 4.40
CA LEU A 19 -4.48 -0.83 5.57
C LEU A 19 -5.68 -0.72 6.51
N VAL A 20 -6.90 -0.54 6.00
CA VAL A 20 -8.12 -0.53 6.81
C VAL A 20 -8.31 -1.87 7.52
N ARG A 21 -8.06 -2.99 6.85
CA ARG A 21 -8.23 -4.33 7.45
C ARG A 21 -7.12 -4.74 8.40
N SER A 22 -5.87 -4.45 8.05
CA SER A 22 -4.69 -4.83 8.82
C SER A 22 -4.40 -3.84 9.94
N ALA A 23 -4.38 -2.55 9.64
CA ALA A 23 -4.06 -1.50 10.60
C ALA A 23 -5.28 -0.98 11.39
N GLY A 24 -6.50 -1.28 10.94
CA GLY A 24 -7.72 -0.75 11.55
C GLY A 24 -7.94 0.73 11.29
N LEU A 25 -7.24 1.32 10.32
CA LEU A 25 -7.39 2.73 9.95
C LEU A 25 -8.76 2.96 9.30
N ALA A 26 -9.37 4.11 9.55
CA ALA A 26 -10.65 4.45 8.91
C ALA A 26 -10.39 4.93 7.46
N PRO A 27 -11.18 4.52 6.46
CA PRO A 27 -10.98 4.96 5.07
C PRO A 27 -11.05 6.48 4.91
N SER A 28 -11.74 7.17 5.83
CA SER A 28 -11.81 8.63 5.87
C SER A 28 -10.47 9.31 6.15
N VAL A 29 -9.48 8.64 6.76
CA VAL A 29 -8.15 9.24 7.01
C VAL A 29 -7.37 9.45 5.71
N PHE A 30 -7.51 8.51 4.77
CA PHE A 30 -6.88 8.59 3.45
C PHE A 30 -7.56 9.62 2.55
N ALA A 31 -8.87 9.82 2.72
CA ALA A 31 -9.61 10.87 2.00
C ALA A 31 -9.32 12.29 2.54
N ALA A 32 -8.94 12.41 3.80
CA ALA A 32 -8.73 13.69 4.48
C ALA A 32 -7.27 14.15 4.52
N SER A 33 -6.31 13.25 4.33
CA SER A 33 -4.89 13.53 4.51
C SER A 33 -4.05 12.94 3.38
N GLU A 34 -3.25 13.80 2.75
CA GLU A 34 -2.22 13.44 1.76
C GLU A 34 -0.87 13.12 2.43
N GLY A 35 -0.87 12.93 3.75
CA GLY A 35 0.33 12.70 4.54
C GLY A 35 0.91 11.29 4.40
N THR A 36 2.05 11.10 5.06
CA THR A 36 2.75 9.80 5.11
C THR A 36 1.95 8.77 5.92
N LEU A 37 2.18 7.47 5.69
CA LEU A 37 1.54 6.41 6.47
C LEU A 37 1.75 6.59 7.99
N LEU A 38 2.94 7.08 8.39
CA LEU A 38 3.25 7.41 9.78
C LEU A 38 2.33 8.50 10.34
N GLU A 39 2.07 9.57 9.56
CA GLU A 39 1.16 10.65 9.96
C GLU A 39 -0.31 10.22 10.01
N LEU A 40 -0.69 9.22 9.23
CA LEU A 40 -2.01 8.58 9.29
C LEU A 40 -2.18 7.71 10.54
N GLY A 41 -1.12 7.52 11.32
CA GLY A 41 -1.11 6.69 12.53
C GLY A 41 -0.82 5.23 12.26
N LEU A 42 -0.12 4.90 11.17
CA LEU A 42 0.30 3.52 10.91
C LEU A 42 1.40 3.12 11.90
N ASP A 43 1.07 2.19 12.78
CA ASP A 43 2.02 1.61 13.72
C ASP A 43 3.03 0.69 13.03
N SER A 44 4.22 0.52 13.62
CA SER A 44 5.26 -0.38 13.09
C SER A 44 4.79 -1.83 12.92
N LEU A 45 3.86 -2.30 13.77
CA LEU A 45 3.27 -3.63 13.63
C LEU A 45 2.38 -3.73 12.39
N ALA A 46 1.50 -2.74 12.20
CA ALA A 46 0.62 -2.67 11.04
C ALA A 46 1.42 -2.52 9.73
N ALA A 47 2.54 -1.79 9.78
CA ALA A 47 3.48 -1.71 8.67
C ALA A 47 4.04 -3.09 8.31
N MET A 48 4.47 -3.90 9.29
CA MET A 48 4.95 -5.26 9.03
C MET A 48 3.88 -6.16 8.43
N GLU A 49 2.64 -6.07 8.92
CA GLU A 49 1.53 -6.83 8.35
C GLU A 49 1.22 -6.40 6.92
N LEU A 50 1.23 -5.09 6.63
CA LEU A 50 1.12 -4.57 5.28
C LEU A 50 2.23 -5.11 4.38
N GLN A 51 3.49 -5.08 4.83
CA GLN A 51 4.63 -5.62 4.09
C GLN A 51 4.40 -7.11 3.75
N ALA A 52 3.94 -7.90 4.73
CA ALA A 52 3.65 -9.32 4.54
C ALA A 52 2.51 -9.55 3.53
N VAL A 53 1.41 -8.80 3.65
CA VAL A 53 0.25 -8.92 2.73
C VAL A 53 0.62 -8.51 1.31
N VAL A 54 1.34 -7.40 1.14
CA VAL A 54 1.76 -6.93 -0.17
C VAL A 54 2.75 -7.91 -0.81
N GLN A 55 3.69 -8.45 -0.03
CA GLN A 55 4.63 -9.45 -0.53
C GLN A 55 3.94 -10.77 -0.90
N ASP A 56 2.99 -11.25 -0.11
CA ASP A 56 2.22 -12.46 -0.43
C ASP A 56 1.33 -12.28 -1.67
N ARG A 57 0.66 -11.13 -1.78
CA ARG A 57 -0.34 -10.88 -2.84
C ARG A 57 0.26 -10.44 -4.17
N TYR A 58 1.33 -9.63 -4.12
CA TYR A 58 1.94 -9.01 -5.31
C TYR A 58 3.39 -9.45 -5.54
N GLY A 59 4.01 -10.17 -4.60
CA GLY A 59 5.44 -10.52 -4.69
C GLY A 59 6.38 -9.34 -4.44
N VAL A 60 5.88 -8.20 -3.97
CA VAL A 60 6.66 -6.97 -3.81
C VAL A 60 7.15 -6.81 -2.38
N GLN A 61 8.46 -6.60 -2.22
CA GLN A 61 9.05 -6.26 -0.93
C GLN A 61 8.98 -4.75 -0.70
N ILE A 62 8.17 -4.35 0.28
CA ILE A 62 8.03 -2.97 0.72
C ILE A 62 9.21 -2.62 1.65
N PRO A 63 9.91 -1.49 1.43
CA PRO A 63 11.04 -1.08 2.27
C PRO A 63 10.61 -0.63 3.67
N ASP A 64 11.52 -0.67 4.64
CA ASP A 64 11.26 -0.24 6.03
C ASP A 64 10.87 1.24 6.13
N GLY A 65 11.35 2.07 5.19
CA GLY A 65 10.99 3.49 5.06
C GLY A 65 9.61 3.74 4.42
N ALA A 66 8.81 2.70 4.16
CA ALA A 66 7.48 2.88 3.58
C ALA A 66 6.53 3.69 4.47
N LEU A 67 6.78 3.73 5.79
CA LEU A 67 6.04 4.58 6.72
C LEU A 67 6.16 6.07 6.39
N GLU A 68 7.27 6.48 5.81
CA GLU A 68 7.55 7.86 5.37
C GLU A 68 6.96 8.15 3.98
N MET A 69 6.41 7.14 3.30
CA MET A 69 5.78 7.28 2.00
C MET A 69 4.29 7.57 2.15
N SER A 70 3.73 8.24 1.15
CA SER A 70 2.29 8.40 1.02
C SER A 70 1.67 7.12 0.44
N VAL A 71 0.38 6.89 0.68
CA VAL A 71 -0.36 5.76 0.06
C VAL A 71 -0.19 5.73 -1.46
N ARG A 72 -0.22 6.90 -2.11
CA ARG A 72 -0.01 7.01 -3.56
C ARG A 72 1.38 6.53 -3.98
N GLU A 73 2.42 6.94 -3.27
CA GLU A 73 3.80 6.54 -3.58
C GLU A 73 3.98 5.03 -3.36
N LEU A 74 3.36 4.49 -2.32
CA LEU A 74 3.36 3.05 -2.08
C LEU A 74 2.65 2.28 -3.20
N ALA A 75 1.48 2.77 -3.63
CA ALA A 75 0.71 2.19 -4.72
C ALA A 75 1.45 2.21 -6.05
N ASP A 76 2.13 3.32 -6.34
CA ASP A 76 2.98 3.46 -7.52
C ASP A 76 4.15 2.46 -7.47
N PHE A 77 4.85 2.41 -6.34
CA PHE A 77 5.95 1.46 -6.11
C PHE A 77 5.50 0.00 -6.25
N VAL A 78 4.37 -0.38 -5.67
CA VAL A 78 3.82 -1.73 -5.79
C VAL A 78 3.41 -2.01 -7.23
N GLY A 79 2.78 -1.06 -7.93
CA GLY A 79 2.39 -1.20 -9.33
C GLY A 79 3.57 -1.39 -10.27
N GLU A 80 4.63 -0.59 -10.10
CA GLU A 80 5.86 -0.73 -10.86
C GLU A 80 6.50 -2.12 -10.63
N ARG A 81 6.63 -2.55 -9.38
CA ARG A 81 7.30 -3.83 -9.06
C ARG A 81 6.46 -5.06 -9.36
N ALA A 82 5.14 -4.98 -9.18
CA ALA A 82 4.22 -6.06 -9.56
C ALA A 82 4.15 -6.22 -11.09
N GLY A 83 4.40 -5.16 -11.85
CA GLY A 83 4.49 -5.20 -13.31
C GLY A 83 5.78 -5.85 -13.83
N GLU A 84 6.89 -5.78 -13.08
CA GLU A 84 8.18 -6.35 -13.50
C GLU A 84 8.35 -7.84 -13.20
N VAL A 85 7.46 -8.43 -12.39
CA VAL A 85 7.51 -9.87 -12.03
C VAL A 85 6.70 -10.79 -12.98
N ALA A 86 6.28 -10.28 -14.15
CA ALA A 86 5.49 -11.01 -15.14
C ALA A 86 6.31 -11.66 -16.27
#